data_AF-E3GGK9-F1
#
_entry.id   AF-E3GGK9-F1
#
_cell.length_a   1.000
_cell.length_b   1.000
_cell.length_c   1.000
_cell.angle_alpha   90.00
_cell.angle_beta   90.00
_cell.angle_gamma   90.00
#
_symmetry.space_group_name_H-M   'P 1'
#
loop_
_entity.id
_entity.type
_entity.pdbx_description
1 polymer ?
#
loop_
_entity_poly.entity_id
_entity_poly.type
_entity_poly.pdbx_seq_one_letter_code
_entity_poly.pdbx_strand_id
1 'polypeptide(L)'
;MKLLYEFYFFVKNHKKNYSILNLAAQLSYRVLLAFIPFIMLIYNFFSWFAQGLNDQVLESLKVLFPGFLDEMFNTAAANAAGPQTSHWANIVFGFFILYASVCAVRSLILTINKVMLIPEKRNYFLVWGLAVLYLVILVILILVVFYLYIFTQKISTSFFEYINLSDIFIKFWQGFTLIYISAIIALLVTAIYMYTPSVRMSFFFSLPGGVFVSLGWLSIIGLYEAFIKNHLQIESLFNSLEGPFSLIIVVYVFCIILTFGCVINLFLLKKIGR
;
A
#
# COMPACT_ATOMS: atom_id res chain seq x y z
N MET A 1 -17.31 17.52 -19.99
CA MET A 1 -17.50 16.35 -20.89
C MET A 1 -16.30 16.07 -21.80
N LYS A 2 -15.72 17.05 -22.53
CA LYS A 2 -14.61 16.81 -23.48
C LYS A 2 -13.37 16.09 -22.88
N LEU A 3 -12.96 16.48 -21.67
CA LEU A 3 -11.79 15.88 -20.98
C LEU A 3 -11.98 14.40 -20.64
N LEU A 4 -13.17 14.01 -20.17
CA LEU A 4 -13.50 12.62 -19.84
C LEU A 4 -13.55 11.74 -21.10
N TYR A 5 -14.06 12.30 -22.21
CA TYR A 5 -14.08 11.60 -23.50
C TYR A 5 -12.66 11.36 -24.03
N GLU A 6 -11.79 12.37 -23.96
CA GLU A 6 -10.37 12.24 -24.33
C GLU A 6 -9.63 11.21 -23.46
N PHE A 7 -9.89 11.22 -22.15
CA PHE A 7 -9.31 10.23 -21.23
C PHE A 7 -9.80 8.82 -21.55
N TYR A 8 -11.10 8.62 -21.78
CA TYR A 8 -11.65 7.32 -22.16
C TYR A 8 -11.00 6.76 -23.43
N PHE A 9 -10.87 7.58 -24.46
CA PHE A 9 -10.21 7.17 -25.71
C PHE A 9 -8.72 6.88 -25.52
N PHE A 10 -8.04 7.69 -24.70
CA PHE A 10 -6.64 7.47 -24.33
C PHE A 10 -6.46 6.12 -23.63
N VAL A 11 -7.27 5.83 -22.60
CA VAL A 11 -7.24 4.55 -21.88
C VAL A 11 -7.55 3.39 -22.83
N LYS A 12 -8.55 3.52 -23.70
CA LYS A 12 -8.93 2.46 -24.66
C LYS A 12 -7.78 2.13 -25.61
N ASN A 13 -7.10 3.14 -26.14
CA ASN A 13 -5.94 2.94 -27.01
C ASN A 13 -4.73 2.41 -26.25
N HIS A 14 -4.50 2.89 -25.02
CA HIS A 14 -3.42 2.41 -24.17
C HIS A 14 -3.62 0.94 -23.81
N LYS A 15 -4.85 0.53 -23.47
CA LYS A 15 -5.22 -0.87 -23.20
C LYS A 15 -5.02 -1.78 -24.42
N LYS A 16 -5.28 -1.27 -25.63
CA LYS A 16 -5.08 -2.02 -26.89
C LYS A 16 -3.61 -2.26 -27.19
N ASN A 17 -2.73 -1.29 -26.88
CA ASN A 17 -1.30 -1.38 -27.15
C ASN A 17 -0.50 -2.01 -25.99
N TYR A 18 -0.99 -1.87 -24.75
CA TYR A 18 -0.40 -2.41 -23.54
C TYR A 18 -1.50 -2.92 -22.62
N SER A 19 -1.49 -4.20 -22.25
CA SER A 19 -2.50 -4.72 -21.32
C SER A 19 -2.21 -4.24 -19.89
N ILE A 20 -2.77 -3.07 -19.54
CA ILE A 20 -2.74 -2.46 -18.20
C ILE A 20 -3.15 -3.48 -17.14
N LEU A 21 -4.18 -4.30 -17.43
CA LEU A 21 -4.66 -5.35 -16.54
C LEU A 21 -3.63 -6.48 -16.38
N ASN A 22 -2.91 -6.87 -17.44
CA ASN A 22 -1.85 -7.86 -17.32
C ASN A 22 -0.67 -7.35 -16.49
N LEU A 23 -0.33 -6.06 -16.63
CA LEU A 23 0.70 -5.43 -15.80
C LEU A 23 0.27 -5.35 -14.33
N ALA A 24 -0.99 -4.99 -14.08
CA ALA A 24 -1.56 -5.01 -12.73
C ALA A 24 -1.57 -6.43 -12.14
N ALA A 25 -1.88 -7.46 -12.93
CA ALA A 25 -1.83 -8.86 -12.50
C ALA A 25 -0.41 -9.35 -12.21
N GLN A 26 0.58 -8.95 -13.03
CA GLN A 26 1.99 -9.25 -12.78
C GLN A 26 2.48 -8.57 -11.49
N LEU A 27 2.06 -7.32 -11.27
CA LEU A 27 2.37 -6.58 -10.04
C LEU A 27 1.71 -7.24 -8.83
N SER A 28 0.42 -7.55 -8.91
CA SER A 28 -0.32 -8.16 -7.81
C SER A 28 0.29 -9.49 -7.39
N TYR A 29 0.66 -10.36 -8.34
CA TYR A 29 1.35 -11.62 -8.02
C TYR A 29 2.63 -11.41 -7.20
N ARG A 30 3.44 -10.40 -7.55
CA ARG A 30 4.66 -10.08 -6.80
C ARG A 30 4.37 -9.47 -5.44
N VAL A 31 3.34 -8.64 -5.32
CA VAL A 31 2.88 -8.07 -4.03
C VAL A 31 2.32 -9.16 -3.12
N LEU A 32 1.54 -10.09 -3.65
CA LEU A 32 1.00 -11.26 -2.93
C LEU A 32 2.12 -12.09 -2.30
N LEU A 33 3.14 -12.46 -3.09
CA LEU A 33 4.30 -13.21 -2.59
C LEU A 33 5.10 -12.45 -1.54
N ALA A 34 5.13 -11.13 -1.63
CA ALA A 34 5.84 -10.28 -0.68
C ALA A 34 5.02 -9.90 0.55
N PHE A 35 3.71 -10.16 0.58
CA PHE A 35 2.81 -9.62 1.59
C PHE A 35 3.22 -10.04 3.02
N ILE A 36 3.30 -11.35 3.28
CA ILE A 36 3.74 -11.89 4.57
C ILE A 36 5.20 -11.46 4.88
N PRO A 37 6.20 -11.70 4.00
CA PRO A 37 7.56 -11.19 4.21
C PRO A 37 7.64 -9.71 4.58
N PHE A 38 6.84 -8.88 3.92
CA PHE A 38 6.86 -7.44 4.14
C PHE A 38 6.32 -7.06 5.52
N ILE A 39 5.25 -7.71 5.99
CA ILE A 39 4.75 -7.51 7.36
C ILE A 39 5.80 -7.95 8.39
N MET A 40 6.46 -9.08 8.15
CA MET A 40 7.53 -9.57 9.03
C MET A 40 8.70 -8.59 9.10
N LEU A 41 9.05 -7.97 7.97
CA LEU A 41 10.07 -6.92 7.91
C LEU A 41 9.67 -5.73 8.78
N ILE A 42 8.42 -5.24 8.67
CA ILE A 42 7.91 -4.15 9.52
C ILE A 42 7.99 -4.54 11.01
N TYR A 43 7.49 -5.73 11.37
CA TYR A 43 7.50 -6.23 12.75
C TYR A 43 8.92 -6.28 13.33
N ASN A 44 9.86 -6.87 12.59
CA ASN A 44 11.26 -6.95 13.02
C ASN A 44 11.94 -5.59 13.13
N PHE A 45 11.59 -4.65 12.24
CA PHE A 45 12.11 -3.29 12.32
C PHE A 45 11.69 -2.62 13.64
N PHE A 46 10.42 -2.74 14.06
CA PHE A 46 9.98 -2.21 15.35
C PHE A 46 10.65 -2.91 16.54
N SER A 47 10.86 -4.23 16.47
CA SER A 47 11.59 -4.97 17.51
C SER A 47 13.00 -4.41 17.75
N TRP A 48 13.68 -3.95 16.69
CA TRP A 48 15.04 -3.40 16.80
C TRP A 48 15.06 -1.94 17.26
N PHE A 49 14.16 -1.10 16.76
CA PHE A 49 14.20 0.35 16.99
C PHE A 49 13.32 0.85 18.14
N ALA A 50 12.30 0.08 18.52
CA ALA A 50 11.26 0.50 19.46
C ALA A 50 10.72 -0.70 20.27
N GLN A 51 11.61 -1.31 21.07
CA GLN A 51 11.25 -2.43 21.95
C GLN A 51 10.01 -2.09 22.80
N GLY A 52 9.01 -2.98 22.77
CA GLY A 52 7.75 -2.82 23.49
C GLY A 52 6.61 -2.13 22.72
N LEU A 53 6.84 -1.63 21.50
CA LEU A 53 5.78 -1.05 20.66
C LEU A 53 5.22 -2.01 19.58
N ASN A 54 5.80 -3.20 19.43
CA ASN A 54 5.46 -4.13 18.35
C ASN A 54 3.95 -4.45 18.29
N ASP A 55 3.32 -4.72 19.44
CA ASP A 55 1.90 -5.06 19.50
C ASP A 55 1.02 -3.84 19.21
N GLN A 56 1.37 -2.66 19.72
CA GLN A 56 0.62 -1.42 19.43
C GLN A 56 0.67 -1.06 17.95
N VAL A 57 1.80 -1.31 17.29
CA VAL A 57 1.96 -1.12 15.85
C VAL A 57 1.13 -2.15 15.08
N LEU A 58 1.18 -3.42 15.49
CA LEU A 58 0.41 -4.48 14.84
C LEU A 58 -1.10 -4.20 14.92
N GLU A 59 -1.58 -3.76 16.08
CA GLU A 59 -2.97 -3.32 16.25
C GLU A 59 -3.30 -2.10 15.37
N SER A 60 -2.37 -1.16 15.25
CA SER A 60 -2.54 0.00 14.36
C SER A 60 -2.57 -0.39 12.88
N LEU A 61 -1.78 -1.40 12.48
CA LEU A 61 -1.83 -2.00 11.14
C LEU A 61 -3.22 -2.54 10.84
N LYS A 62 -3.80 -3.33 11.76
CA LYS A 62 -5.13 -3.93 11.57
C LYS A 62 -6.23 -2.89 11.31
N VAL A 63 -6.14 -1.71 11.93
CA VAL A 63 -7.14 -0.64 11.71
C VAL A 63 -7.07 -0.01 10.32
N LEU A 64 -5.89 -0.01 9.67
CA LEU A 64 -5.73 0.60 8.34
C LEU A 64 -6.03 -0.38 7.19
N PHE A 65 -6.37 -1.62 7.52
CA PHE A 65 -6.59 -2.70 6.56
C PHE A 65 -7.95 -3.37 6.83
N PRO A 66 -8.53 -4.01 5.80
CA PRO A 66 -9.68 -4.88 6.01
C PRO A 66 -9.43 -5.99 7.05
N GLY A 67 -10.40 -6.22 7.95
CA GLY A 67 -10.23 -7.15 9.08
C GLY A 67 -9.95 -8.61 8.74
N PHE A 68 -10.23 -9.09 7.52
CA PHE A 68 -9.83 -10.44 7.09
C PHE A 68 -8.31 -10.66 7.09
N LEU A 69 -7.53 -9.57 7.13
CA LEU A 69 -6.06 -9.62 7.16
C LEU A 69 -5.51 -9.83 8.57
N ASP A 70 -6.32 -9.73 9.63
CA ASP A 70 -5.88 -9.76 11.02
C ASP A 70 -5.13 -11.05 11.37
N GLU A 71 -5.65 -12.20 10.94
CA GLU A 71 -5.01 -13.50 11.16
C GLU A 71 -3.65 -13.59 10.43
N MET A 72 -3.55 -12.97 9.25
CA MET A 72 -2.31 -12.93 8.48
C MET A 72 -1.27 -12.01 9.12
N PHE A 73 -1.69 -10.88 9.68
CA PHE A 73 -0.84 -10.01 10.49
C PHE A 73 -0.33 -10.73 11.74
N ASN A 74 -1.19 -11.42 12.47
CA ASN A 74 -0.82 -12.20 13.65
C ASN A 74 0.16 -13.33 13.30
N THR A 75 -0.11 -14.06 12.20
CA THR A 75 0.77 -15.13 11.70
C THR A 75 2.13 -14.59 11.29
N ALA A 76 2.17 -13.45 10.58
CA ALA A 76 3.43 -12.79 10.22
C ALA A 76 4.21 -12.34 11.46
N ALA A 77 3.56 -11.76 12.47
CA ALA A 77 4.19 -11.37 13.72
C ALA A 77 4.78 -12.58 14.48
N ALA A 78 4.02 -13.67 14.59
CA ALA A 78 4.50 -14.92 15.20
C ALA A 78 5.69 -15.50 14.43
N ASN A 79 5.63 -15.52 13.09
CA ASN A 79 6.74 -15.98 12.26
C ASN A 79 7.96 -15.05 12.32
N ALA A 80 7.76 -13.76 12.59
CA ALA A 80 8.83 -12.76 12.67
C ALA A 80 9.55 -12.83 14.02
N ALA A 81 8.80 -13.07 15.11
CA ALA A 81 9.38 -13.44 16.40
C ALA A 81 10.23 -14.74 16.30
N GLY A 82 9.88 -15.59 15.32
CA GLY A 82 10.69 -16.68 14.82
C GLY A 82 10.68 -17.92 15.72
N PRO A 83 10.90 -19.13 15.14
CA PRO A 83 11.23 -20.29 15.94
C PRO A 83 12.66 -20.10 16.52
N GLN A 84 12.90 -20.53 17.76
CA GLN A 84 14.24 -20.56 18.36
C GLN A 84 15.14 -21.58 17.63
N THR A 85 15.59 -21.23 16.44
CA THR A 85 16.41 -22.06 15.55
C THR A 85 17.86 -21.59 15.56
N SER A 86 18.74 -22.35 14.89
CA SER A 86 20.16 -22.01 14.79
C SER A 86 20.37 -20.65 14.13
N HIS A 87 21.43 -19.94 14.52
CA HIS A 87 21.76 -18.60 14.00
C HIS A 87 21.80 -18.54 12.46
N TRP A 88 22.27 -19.60 11.82
CA TRP A 88 22.31 -19.72 10.36
C TRP A 88 20.91 -19.74 9.71
N ALA A 89 19.96 -20.45 10.32
CA ALA A 89 18.58 -20.52 9.80
C ALA A 89 17.93 -19.13 9.81
N ASN A 90 18.14 -18.35 10.87
CA ASN A 90 17.63 -16.99 10.98
C ASN A 90 18.20 -16.05 9.91
N ILE A 91 19.49 -16.17 9.57
CA ILE A 91 20.11 -15.37 8.50
C ILE A 91 19.49 -15.70 7.14
N VAL A 92 19.37 -16.99 6.81
CA VAL A 92 18.77 -17.44 5.53
C VAL A 92 17.32 -16.98 5.42
N PHE A 93 16.57 -17.08 6.51
CA PHE A 93 15.18 -16.65 6.56
C PHE A 93 15.04 -15.14 6.41
N GLY A 94 15.87 -14.35 7.12
CA GLY A 94 15.93 -12.90 6.97
C GLY A 94 16.27 -12.46 5.54
N PHE A 95 17.18 -13.16 4.87
CA PHE A 95 17.49 -12.92 3.47
C PHE A 95 16.29 -13.20 2.56
N PHE A 96 15.56 -14.29 2.79
CA PHE A 96 14.35 -14.61 2.02
C PHE A 96 13.27 -13.54 2.19
N ILE A 97 13.06 -13.06 3.42
CA ILE A 97 12.12 -11.98 3.73
C ILE A 97 12.46 -10.74 2.91
N LEU A 98 13.71 -10.27 3.02
CA LEU A 98 14.19 -9.10 2.27
C LEU A 98 14.07 -9.30 0.76
N TYR A 99 14.50 -10.45 0.25
CA TYR A 99 14.46 -10.77 -1.17
C TYR A 99 13.02 -10.71 -1.73
N ALA A 100 12.07 -11.32 -1.03
CA ALA A 100 10.66 -11.32 -1.43
C ALA A 100 10.09 -9.89 -1.46
N SER A 101 10.34 -9.10 -0.42
CA SER A 101 9.91 -7.70 -0.35
C SER A 101 10.55 -6.83 -1.45
N VAL A 102 11.85 -6.98 -1.71
CA VAL A 102 12.55 -6.26 -2.78
C VAL A 102 12.00 -6.65 -4.16
N CYS A 103 11.62 -7.92 -4.38
CA CYS A 103 11.01 -8.35 -5.64
C CYS A 103 9.69 -7.64 -5.95
N ALA A 104 8.86 -7.35 -4.93
CA ALA A 104 7.63 -6.60 -5.12
C ALA A 104 7.91 -5.14 -5.53
N VAL A 105 8.81 -4.46 -4.83
CA VAL A 105 9.20 -3.08 -5.15
C VAL A 105 9.83 -3.00 -6.55
N ARG A 106 10.70 -3.95 -6.90
CA ARG A 106 11.26 -4.04 -8.25
C ARG A 106 10.18 -4.24 -9.32
N SER A 107 9.19 -5.09 -9.06
CA SER A 107 8.05 -5.27 -9.96
C SER A 107 7.27 -3.97 -10.16
N LEU A 108 7.06 -3.22 -9.08
CA LEU A 108 6.43 -1.90 -9.12
C LEU A 108 7.21 -0.93 -10.01
N ILE A 109 8.55 -0.86 -9.85
CA ILE A 109 9.42 -0.01 -10.68
C ILE A 109 9.24 -0.33 -12.17
N LEU A 110 9.32 -1.61 -12.52
CA LEU A 110 9.20 -2.08 -13.90
C LEU A 110 7.79 -1.84 -14.46
N THR A 111 6.76 -2.05 -13.66
CA THR A 111 5.37 -1.81 -14.05
C THR A 111 5.11 -0.33 -14.33
N ILE A 112 5.56 0.58 -13.45
CA ILE A 112 5.40 2.03 -13.66
C ILE A 112 6.09 2.47 -14.95
N ASN A 113 7.34 2.03 -15.19
CA ASN A 113 8.06 2.37 -16.42
C ASN A 113 7.33 1.86 -17.68
N LYS A 114 6.83 0.62 -17.65
CA LYS A 114 6.04 0.05 -18.76
C LYS A 114 4.74 0.83 -19.00
N VAL A 115 4.02 1.22 -17.95
CA VAL A 115 2.78 2.00 -18.07
C VAL A 115 3.08 3.38 -18.67
N MET A 116 4.16 4.02 -18.22
CA MET A 116 4.62 5.33 -18.70
C MET A 116 5.21 5.29 -20.11
N LEU A 117 5.37 4.10 -20.72
CA LEU A 117 6.03 3.89 -22.01
C LEU A 117 7.49 4.34 -22.03
N ILE A 118 8.15 4.31 -20.87
CA ILE A 118 9.55 4.70 -20.73
C ILE A 118 10.39 3.41 -20.76
N PRO A 119 11.29 3.25 -21.75
CA PRO A 119 12.19 2.11 -21.76
C PRO A 119 13.13 2.18 -20.54
N GLU A 120 13.31 1.06 -19.85
CA GLU A 120 14.23 0.97 -18.72
C GLU A 120 15.68 0.99 -19.24
N LYS A 121 16.33 2.16 -19.12
CA LYS A 121 17.72 2.37 -19.55
C LYS A 121 18.74 2.08 -18.44
N ARG A 122 18.28 1.86 -17.20
CA ARG A 122 19.17 1.61 -16.04
C ARG A 122 19.70 0.18 -16.08
N ASN A 123 20.95 0.01 -15.64
CA ASN A 123 21.58 -1.31 -15.52
C ASN A 123 20.80 -2.20 -14.54
N TYR A 124 20.80 -3.51 -14.78
CA TYR A 124 20.10 -4.50 -13.96
C TYR A 124 20.38 -4.35 -12.46
N PHE A 125 21.65 -4.25 -12.06
CA PHE A 125 22.06 -4.09 -10.66
C PHE A 125 21.60 -2.76 -10.03
N LEU A 126 21.52 -1.69 -10.83
CA LEU A 126 21.07 -0.39 -10.37
C LEU A 126 19.58 -0.43 -10.02
N VAL A 127 18.77 -1.12 -10.82
CA VAL A 127 17.34 -1.33 -10.52
C VAL A 127 17.15 -2.12 -9.22
N TRP A 128 17.98 -3.13 -8.97
CA TRP A 128 17.96 -3.86 -7.70
C TRP A 128 18.35 -2.98 -6.51
N GLY A 129 19.42 -2.19 -6.64
CA GLY A 129 19.82 -1.23 -5.60
C GLY A 129 18.73 -0.20 -5.30
N LEU A 130 18.08 0.34 -6.34
CA LEU A 130 16.94 1.25 -6.17
C LEU A 130 15.75 0.56 -5.50
N ALA A 131 15.46 -0.70 -5.83
CA ALA A 131 14.38 -1.44 -5.19
C ALA A 131 14.62 -1.65 -3.69
N VAL A 132 15.86 -1.93 -3.27
CA VAL A 132 16.25 -1.99 -1.86
C VAL A 132 16.08 -0.62 -1.19
N LEU A 133 16.60 0.44 -1.81
CA LEU A 133 16.51 1.79 -1.28
C LEU A 133 15.05 2.25 -1.14
N TYR A 134 14.21 2.00 -2.14
CA TYR A 134 12.78 2.31 -2.09
C TYR A 134 12.03 1.44 -1.08
N LEU A 135 12.42 0.19 -0.87
CA LEU A 135 11.86 -0.63 0.19
C LEU A 135 12.15 -0.01 1.57
N VAL A 136 13.38 0.40 1.84
CA VAL A 136 13.76 1.05 3.11
C VAL A 136 12.99 2.35 3.32
N ILE A 137 12.91 3.20 2.29
CA ILE A 137 12.13 4.45 2.35
C ILE A 137 10.65 4.15 2.62
N LEU A 138 10.08 3.17 1.92
CA LEU A 138 8.68 2.78 2.08
C LEU A 138 8.41 2.28 3.51
N VAL A 139 9.31 1.47 4.08
CA VAL A 139 9.21 1.02 5.47
C VAL A 139 9.21 2.23 6.39
N ILE A 140 10.23 3.10 6.33
CA ILE A 140 10.33 4.30 7.18
C ILE A 140 9.07 5.17 7.09
N LEU A 141 8.57 5.40 5.87
CA LEU A 141 7.37 6.20 5.65
C LEU A 141 6.14 5.58 6.32
N ILE A 142 5.97 4.27 6.19
CA ILE A 142 4.90 3.53 6.88
C ILE A 142 5.03 3.68 8.41
N LEU A 143 6.25 3.61 8.96
CA LEU A 143 6.47 3.83 10.40
C LEU A 143 6.02 5.22 10.83
N VAL A 144 6.33 6.24 10.02
CA VAL A 144 5.93 7.63 10.29
C VAL A 144 4.41 7.75 10.28
N VAL A 145 3.72 7.13 9.31
CA VAL A 145 2.25 7.09 9.28
C VAL A 145 1.69 6.45 10.54
N PHE A 146 2.24 5.31 10.97
CA PHE A 146 1.79 4.64 12.19
C PHE A 146 2.04 5.45 13.45
N TYR A 147 3.24 6.02 13.58
CA TYR A 147 3.57 6.85 14.72
C TYR A 147 2.58 8.02 14.83
N LEU A 148 2.30 8.70 13.72
CA LEU A 148 1.36 9.81 13.71
C LEU A 148 -0.08 9.35 13.96
N TYR A 149 -0.49 8.18 13.46
CA TYR A 149 -1.79 7.59 13.75
C TYR A 149 -1.97 7.28 15.25
N ILE A 150 -1.02 6.56 15.84
CA ILE A 150 -1.02 6.23 17.27
C ILE A 150 -1.02 7.49 18.12
N PHE A 151 -0.21 8.48 17.75
CA PHE A 151 -0.15 9.77 18.42
C PHE A 151 -1.50 10.50 18.37
N THR A 152 -2.16 10.49 17.21
CA THR A 152 -3.50 11.07 17.02
C THR A 152 -4.55 10.38 17.90
N GLN A 153 -4.49 9.06 18.05
CA GLN A 153 -5.39 8.30 18.92
C GLN A 153 -5.15 8.57 20.40
N LYS A 154 -3.88 8.66 20.84
CA LYS A 154 -3.53 8.98 22.23
C LYS A 154 -4.00 10.38 22.63
N ILE A 155 -3.87 11.37 21.73
CA ILE A 155 -4.44 12.71 21.94
C ILE A 155 -5.96 12.61 22.09
N SER A 156 -6.61 11.84 21.22
CA SER A 156 -8.07 11.66 21.25
C SER A 156 -8.56 11.16 22.60
N THR A 157 -7.97 10.08 23.13
CA THR A 157 -8.47 9.46 24.36
C THR A 157 -8.13 10.30 25.59
N SER A 158 -6.88 10.76 25.72
CA SER A 158 -6.43 11.47 26.92
C SER A 158 -6.98 12.90 27.03
N PHE A 159 -7.19 13.60 25.92
CA PHE A 159 -7.64 15.00 25.93
C PHE A 159 -9.17 15.12 25.98
N PHE A 160 -9.91 14.20 25.34
CA PHE A 160 -11.38 14.30 25.28
C PHE A 160 -12.08 13.77 26.53
N GLU A 161 -11.50 12.78 27.21
CA GLU A 161 -11.98 12.31 28.52
C GLU A 161 -11.86 13.39 29.60
N TYR A 162 -10.84 14.26 29.52
CA TYR A 162 -10.62 15.32 30.51
C TYR A 162 -11.56 16.53 30.33
N ILE A 163 -11.97 16.84 29.10
CA ILE A 163 -12.76 18.04 28.78
C ILE A 163 -14.27 17.73 28.63
N ASN A 164 -14.67 16.46 28.70
CA ASN A 164 -16.07 16.03 28.57
C ASN A 164 -16.73 16.58 27.28
N LEU A 165 -15.97 16.53 26.18
CA LEU A 165 -16.37 17.06 24.87
C LEU A 165 -17.53 16.26 24.28
N SER A 166 -18.45 16.96 23.60
CA SER A 166 -19.63 16.34 22.98
C SER A 166 -19.27 15.38 21.85
N ASP A 167 -20.15 14.42 21.57
CA ASP A 167 -20.03 13.43 20.47
C ASP A 167 -19.69 14.04 19.09
N ILE A 168 -20.02 15.32 18.90
CA ILE A 168 -19.72 16.08 17.68
C ILE A 168 -18.21 16.24 17.48
N PHE A 169 -17.45 16.49 18.55
CA PHE A 169 -16.00 16.68 18.47
C PHE A 169 -15.28 15.36 18.15
N ILE A 170 -15.75 14.25 18.73
CA ILE A 170 -15.22 12.90 18.46
C ILE A 170 -15.40 12.55 16.98
N LYS A 171 -16.61 12.78 16.42
CA LYS A 171 -16.88 12.56 14.99
C LYS A 171 -16.03 13.45 14.10
N PHE A 172 -15.84 14.72 14.46
CA PHE A 172 -14.95 15.62 13.73
C PHE A 172 -13.51 15.11 13.73
N TRP A 173 -12.99 14.68 14.89
CA TRP A 173 -11.64 14.16 15.03
C TRP A 173 -11.39 12.88 14.21
N GLN A 174 -12.36 11.96 14.23
CA GLN A 174 -12.33 10.75 13.39
C GLN A 174 -12.31 11.10 11.90
N GLY A 175 -13.15 12.03 11.46
CA GLY A 175 -13.16 12.52 10.08
C GLY A 175 -11.85 13.19 9.67
N PHE A 176 -11.30 14.04 10.54
CA PHE A 176 -9.99 14.67 10.33
C PHE A 176 -8.88 13.63 10.19
N THR A 177 -8.85 12.63 11.08
CA THR A 177 -7.88 11.53 11.05
C THR A 177 -7.91 10.79 9.72
N LEU A 178 -9.11 10.46 9.21
CA LEU A 178 -9.28 9.78 7.92
C LEU A 178 -8.73 10.63 6.76
N ILE A 179 -9.07 11.92 6.71
CA ILE A 179 -8.62 12.84 5.66
C ILE A 179 -7.09 12.99 5.69
N TYR A 180 -6.53 13.15 6.88
CA TYR A 180 -5.09 13.31 7.08
C TYR A 180 -4.31 12.05 6.65
N ILE A 181 -4.75 10.84 7.06
CA ILE A 181 -4.12 9.58 6.63
C ILE A 181 -4.21 9.44 5.11
N SER A 182 -5.37 9.76 4.53
CA SER A 182 -5.56 9.74 3.07
C SER A 182 -4.63 10.72 2.35
N ALA A 183 -4.41 11.91 2.91
CA ALA A 183 -3.48 12.88 2.36
C ALA A 183 -2.04 12.34 2.38
N ILE A 184 -1.63 11.67 3.47
CA ILE A 184 -0.30 11.05 3.53
C ILE A 184 -0.18 9.94 2.49
N ILE A 185 -1.14 9.02 2.40
CA ILE A 185 -1.13 7.94 1.40
C ILE A 185 -1.03 8.54 -0.02
N ALA A 186 -1.76 9.62 -0.29
CA ALA A 186 -1.69 10.31 -1.57
C ALA A 186 -0.28 10.88 -1.83
N LEU A 187 0.36 11.50 -0.84
CA LEU A 187 1.73 12.00 -0.95
C LEU A 187 2.75 10.87 -1.13
N LEU A 188 2.59 9.75 -0.43
CA LEU A 188 3.44 8.56 -0.57
C LEU A 188 3.40 8.01 -2.00
N VAL A 189 2.19 7.80 -2.53
CA VAL A 189 2.01 7.30 -3.89
C VAL A 189 2.48 8.33 -4.93
N THR A 190 2.28 9.62 -4.65
CA THR A 190 2.82 10.72 -5.49
C THR A 190 4.34 10.66 -5.56
N ALA A 191 5.02 10.45 -4.43
CA ALA A 191 6.48 10.32 -4.37
C ALA A 191 6.94 9.09 -5.16
N ILE A 192 6.22 7.96 -5.05
CA ILE A 192 6.47 6.77 -5.86
C ILE A 192 6.42 7.14 -7.35
N TYR A 193 5.36 7.80 -7.82
CA TYR A 193 5.27 8.23 -9.22
C TYR A 193 6.35 9.24 -9.63
N MET A 194 6.79 10.10 -8.72
CA MET A 194 7.78 11.13 -9.01
C MET A 194 9.19 10.56 -9.23
N TYR A 195 9.61 9.64 -8.35
CA TYR A 195 11.00 9.18 -8.25
C TYR A 195 11.24 7.79 -8.84
N THR A 196 10.20 6.96 -8.93
CA THR A 196 10.35 5.59 -9.45
C THR A 196 10.72 5.50 -10.94
N PRO A 197 10.03 6.24 -11.84
CA PRO A 197 10.29 6.12 -13.25
C PRO A 197 11.72 6.52 -13.61
N SER A 198 12.23 6.00 -14.72
CA SER A 198 13.60 6.33 -15.18
C SER A 198 13.73 7.81 -15.61
N VAL A 199 12.61 8.49 -15.85
CA VAL A 199 12.52 9.94 -16.05
C VAL A 199 11.75 10.53 -14.88
N ARG A 200 12.36 11.48 -14.15
CA ARG A 200 11.71 12.14 -13.02
C ARG A 200 10.50 12.94 -13.50
N MET A 201 9.38 12.78 -12.81
CA MET A 201 8.19 13.59 -13.01
C MET A 201 8.17 14.78 -12.05
N SER A 202 7.42 15.83 -12.38
CA SER A 202 7.14 16.90 -11.41
C SER A 202 6.06 16.46 -10.43
N PHE A 203 6.08 17.04 -9.23
CA PHE A 203 5.10 16.80 -8.17
C PHE A 203 3.66 17.02 -8.65
N PHE A 204 3.39 18.15 -9.31
CA PHE A 204 2.05 18.50 -9.79
C PHE A 204 1.50 17.57 -10.87
N PHE A 205 2.36 16.93 -11.67
CA PHE A 205 1.95 15.91 -12.65
C PHE A 205 1.73 14.54 -12.01
N SER A 206 2.33 14.30 -10.84
CA SER A 206 2.27 13.02 -10.14
C SER A 206 1.13 12.95 -9.12
N LEU A 207 0.75 14.10 -8.57
CA LEU A 207 -0.24 14.25 -7.51
C LEU A 207 -1.64 13.73 -7.86
N PRO A 208 -2.20 13.97 -9.07
CA PRO A 208 -3.55 13.51 -9.41
C PRO A 208 -3.69 11.99 -9.32
N GLY A 209 -2.69 11.24 -9.78
CA GLY A 209 -2.64 9.79 -9.65
C GLY A 209 -2.50 9.35 -8.20
N GLY A 210 -1.70 10.04 -7.38
CA GLY A 210 -1.57 9.74 -5.96
C GLY A 210 -2.87 9.92 -5.19
N VAL A 211 -3.60 11.01 -5.46
CA VAL A 211 -4.94 11.26 -4.89
C VAL A 211 -5.93 10.19 -5.34
N PHE A 212 -5.95 9.83 -6.62
CA PHE A 212 -6.80 8.76 -7.14
C PHE A 212 -6.57 7.43 -6.41
N VAL A 213 -5.30 7.06 -6.19
CA VAL A 213 -4.96 5.81 -5.49
C VAL A 213 -5.38 5.85 -4.04
N SER A 214 -5.16 6.97 -3.35
CA SER A 214 -5.56 7.11 -1.94
C SER A 214 -7.08 7.00 -1.76
N LEU A 215 -7.86 7.68 -2.61
CA LEU A 215 -9.32 7.57 -2.62
C LEU A 215 -9.79 6.15 -3.00
N GLY A 216 -9.10 5.51 -3.95
CA GLY A 216 -9.37 4.13 -4.31
C GLY A 216 -9.11 3.15 -3.16
N TRP A 217 -8.06 3.37 -2.38
CA TRP A 217 -7.77 2.58 -1.17
C TRP A 217 -8.86 2.75 -0.10
N LEU A 218 -9.26 3.99 0.20
CA LEU A 218 -10.38 4.25 1.11
C LEU A 218 -11.68 3.61 0.64
N SER A 219 -11.92 3.62 -0.68
CA SER A 219 -13.10 2.98 -1.27
C SER A 219 -13.06 1.47 -1.06
N ILE A 220 -11.90 0.81 -1.19
CA ILE A 220 -11.76 -0.62 -0.91
C ILE A 220 -12.13 -0.91 0.55
N ILE A 221 -11.59 -0.14 1.50
CA ILE A 221 -11.88 -0.33 2.94
C ILE A 221 -13.38 -0.15 3.21
N GLY A 222 -13.97 0.95 2.74
CA GLY A 222 -15.39 1.24 2.97
C GLY A 222 -16.33 0.24 2.30
N LEU A 223 -16.00 -0.24 1.09
CA LEU A 223 -16.76 -1.30 0.43
C LEU A 223 -16.65 -2.61 1.20
N TYR A 224 -15.45 -2.99 1.63
CA TYR A 224 -15.25 -4.19 2.43
C TYR A 224 -16.11 -4.17 3.71
N GLU A 225 -16.06 -3.07 4.46
CA GLU A 225 -16.87 -2.89 5.67
C GLU A 225 -18.37 -2.99 5.38
N ALA A 226 -18.85 -2.40 4.29
CA ALA A 226 -20.27 -2.41 3.92
C ALA A 226 -20.75 -3.79 3.44
N PHE A 227 -19.94 -4.52 2.67
CA PHE A 227 -20.32 -5.81 2.09
C PHE A 227 -20.34 -6.93 3.13
N ILE A 228 -19.32 -7.04 3.98
CA ILE A 228 -19.18 -8.17 4.89
C ILE A 228 -20.04 -8.01 6.14
N LYS A 229 -20.17 -6.78 6.68
CA LYS A 229 -20.96 -6.54 7.89
C LYS A 229 -22.46 -6.85 7.72
N ASN A 230 -22.97 -6.79 6.49
CA ASN A 230 -24.41 -6.89 6.23
C ASN A 230 -24.87 -8.20 5.57
N HIS A 231 -24.00 -8.96 4.89
CA HIS A 231 -24.48 -9.98 3.93
C HIS A 231 -23.84 -11.37 3.98
N LEU A 232 -22.83 -11.64 4.83
CA LEU A 232 -22.14 -12.93 4.86
C LEU A 232 -22.25 -13.62 6.23
N GLN A 233 -23.43 -14.15 6.52
CA GLN A 233 -23.61 -15.23 7.52
C GLN A 233 -23.39 -16.60 6.84
N ILE A 234 -22.18 -16.90 6.36
CA ILE A 234 -21.87 -18.20 5.76
C ILE A 234 -20.80 -18.90 6.60
N GLU A 235 -21.30 -19.67 7.55
CA GLU A 235 -20.55 -20.24 8.66
C GLU A 235 -19.52 -21.30 8.20
N SER A 236 -18.27 -21.07 8.61
CA SER A 236 -17.15 -22.02 8.79
C SER A 236 -16.27 -22.40 7.59
N LEU A 237 -16.79 -22.93 6.46
CA LEU A 237 -15.91 -23.34 5.34
C LEU A 237 -15.54 -22.19 4.40
N PHE A 238 -16.46 -21.25 4.19
CA PHE A 238 -16.16 -20.05 3.41
C PHE A 238 -15.27 -19.07 4.19
N ASN A 239 -15.40 -18.96 5.51
CA ASN A 239 -14.56 -18.06 6.34
C ASN A 239 -13.05 -18.39 6.29
N SER A 240 -12.68 -19.67 6.23
CA SER A 240 -11.25 -20.06 6.13
C SER A 240 -10.64 -19.81 4.74
N LEU A 241 -11.46 -19.82 3.69
CA LEU A 241 -11.06 -19.43 2.34
C LEU A 241 -11.20 -17.92 2.10
N GLU A 242 -12.05 -17.25 2.88
CA GLU A 242 -12.36 -15.83 2.76
C GLU A 242 -11.11 -14.98 2.95
N GLY A 243 -10.24 -15.29 3.91
CA GLY A 243 -9.01 -14.53 4.17
C GLY A 243 -8.08 -14.46 2.95
N PRO A 244 -7.49 -15.60 2.51
CA PRO A 244 -6.58 -15.61 1.37
C PRO A 244 -7.23 -15.18 0.05
N PHE A 245 -8.50 -15.55 -0.18
CA PHE A 245 -9.20 -15.19 -1.43
C PHE A 245 -9.52 -13.69 -1.49
N SER A 246 -10.01 -13.11 -0.39
CA SER A 246 -10.22 -11.66 -0.28
C SER A 246 -8.90 -10.91 -0.43
N LEU A 247 -7.79 -11.46 0.07
CA LEU A 247 -6.47 -10.87 -0.12
C LEU A 247 -6.12 -10.78 -1.60
N ILE A 248 -6.28 -11.88 -2.35
CA ILE A 248 -6.00 -11.91 -3.80
C ILE A 248 -6.82 -10.83 -4.53
N ILE A 249 -8.11 -10.72 -4.21
CA ILE A 249 -8.99 -9.73 -4.82
C ILE A 249 -8.55 -8.31 -4.45
N VAL A 250 -8.38 -8.01 -3.16
CA VAL A 250 -8.03 -6.68 -2.67
C VAL A 250 -6.69 -6.23 -3.22
N VAL A 251 -5.67 -7.09 -3.20
CA VAL A 251 -4.35 -6.77 -3.77
C VAL A 251 -4.42 -6.57 -5.28
N TYR A 252 -5.20 -7.38 -6.00
CA TYR A 252 -5.37 -7.21 -7.44
C TYR A 252 -6.08 -5.89 -7.77
N VAL A 253 -7.18 -5.59 -7.10
CA VAL A 253 -7.92 -4.33 -7.27
C VAL A 253 -7.04 -3.13 -6.91
N PHE A 254 -6.27 -3.21 -5.82
CA PHE A 254 -5.31 -2.18 -5.44
C PHE A 254 -4.22 -1.97 -6.50
N CYS A 255 -3.68 -3.05 -7.07
CA CYS A 255 -2.70 -2.96 -8.17
C CYS A 255 -3.31 -2.38 -9.45
N ILE A 256 -4.58 -2.67 -9.74
CA ILE A 256 -5.32 -2.01 -10.83
C ILE A 256 -5.39 -0.50 -10.56
N ILE A 257 -5.84 -0.09 -9.38
CA ILE A 257 -5.96 1.32 -8.99
C ILE A 257 -4.60 2.03 -9.09
N LEU A 258 -3.53 1.43 -8.58
CA LEU A 258 -2.15 1.92 -8.73
C LEU A 258 -1.71 2.07 -10.19
N THR A 259 -2.06 1.11 -11.04
CA THR A 259 -1.67 1.17 -12.46
C THR A 259 -2.48 2.26 -13.18
N PHE A 260 -3.78 2.40 -12.88
CA PHE A 260 -4.64 3.45 -13.43
C PHE A 260 -4.23 4.86 -12.95
N GLY A 261 -3.83 5.01 -11.68
CA GLY A 261 -3.26 6.26 -11.16
C GLY A 261 -2.05 6.73 -11.98
N CYS A 262 -1.18 5.79 -12.38
CA CYS A 262 -0.06 6.07 -13.26
C CYS A 262 -0.50 6.48 -14.68
N VAL A 263 -1.56 5.86 -15.23
CA VAL A 263 -2.14 6.23 -16.53
C VAL A 263 -2.73 7.65 -16.50
N ILE A 264 -3.37 8.05 -15.40
CA ILE A 264 -3.87 9.42 -15.19
C ILE A 264 -2.72 10.42 -15.28
N ASN A 265 -1.62 10.15 -14.58
CA ASN A 265 -0.43 11.01 -14.61
C ASN A 265 0.16 11.12 -16.02
N LEU A 266 0.27 9.99 -16.73
CA LEU A 266 0.74 9.96 -18.12
C LEU A 266 -0.14 10.78 -19.07
N PHE A 267 -1.47 10.66 -18.93
CA PHE A 267 -2.42 11.41 -19.74
C PHE A 267 -2.25 12.93 -19.55
N LEU A 268 -2.17 13.37 -18.28
CA LEU A 268 -1.97 14.78 -17.95
C LEU A 268 -0.63 15.31 -18.47
N LEU A 269 0.44 14.53 -18.30
CA LEU A 269 1.77 14.88 -18.81
C LEU A 269 1.75 15.07 -20.34
N LYS A 270 1.13 14.16 -21.09
CA LYS A 270 1.05 14.27 -22.57
C LYS A 270 0.14 15.39 -23.05
N LYS A 271 -0.87 15.76 -22.27
CA LYS A 271 -1.83 16.80 -22.61
C LYS A 271 -1.29 18.20 -22.36
N ILE A 272 -0.55 18.39 -21.27
CA ILE A 272 0.02 19.69 -20.85
C ILE A 272 1.43 19.90 -21.41
N GLY A 273 2.17 18.82 -21.68
CA GLY A 273 3.46 18.87 -22.39
C GLY A 273 3.36 19.04 -23.92
N ARG A 274 2.15 19.28 -24.43
CA ARG A 274 1.86 19.73 -25.79
C ARG A 274 1.41 21.18 -25.74
#